data_AF-R8W113-F1
#
_entry.id   AF-R8W113-F1
#
_cell.length_a   1.000
_cell.length_b   1.000
_cell.length_c   1.000
_cell.angle_alpha   90.00
_cell.angle_beta   90.00
_cell.angle_gamma   90.00
#
_symmetry.space_group_name_H-M   'P 1'
#
loop_
_entity.id
_entity.type
_entity.pdbx_description
1 polymer ?
#
loop_
_entity_poly.entity_id
_entity_poly.type
_entity_poly.pdbx_seq_one_letter_code
_entity_poly.pdbx_strand_id
1 'polypeptide(L)'
;MSIVLSYRALRDEPLSADEAAAIDIVIARYQSDFEYREAADAFTVNPSDPNASEVIFSGTVCLPAEDAESRDYWMCCLTDIRRILEDADWTVSQGDTALDWDEDDGWMLPET
;
A
#
# COMPACT_ATOMS: atom_id res chain seq x y z
N MET A 1 17.70 4.21 10.89
CA MET A 1 16.41 3.51 11.05
C MET A 1 15.69 3.62 9.72
N SER A 2 14.82 2.68 9.39
CA SER A 2 14.06 2.70 8.13
C SER A 2 12.58 2.73 8.46
N ILE A 3 11.79 3.40 7.62
CA ILE A 3 10.34 3.36 7.70
C ILE A 3 9.90 2.10 6.96
N VAL A 4 9.20 1.21 7.66
CA VAL A 4 8.62 0.00 7.05
C VAL A 4 7.12 0.09 7.16
N LEU A 5 6.45 0.24 6.02
CA LEU A 5 4.99 0.15 5.91
C LEU A 5 4.64 -1.28 5.55
N SER A 6 3.67 -1.87 6.23
CA SER A 6 3.09 -3.17 5.90
C SER A 6 1.61 -2.97 5.64
N TYR A 7 1.10 -3.49 4.53
CA TYR A 7 -0.30 -3.36 4.16
C TYR A 7 -0.86 -4.73 3.77
N ARG A 8 -2.12 -4.96 4.15
CA ARG A 8 -2.91 -6.11 3.72
C ARG A 8 -4.35 -5.67 3.49
N ALA A 9 -4.96 -6.24 2.46
CA ALA A 9 -6.37 -6.14 2.16
C ALA A 9 -6.96 -7.55 2.19
N LEU A 10 -8.01 -7.73 3.00
CA LEU A 10 -8.72 -8.98 3.14
C LEU A 10 -10.10 -8.89 2.50
N ARG A 11 -10.46 -9.91 1.72
CA ARG A 11 -11.80 -10.06 1.14
C ARG A 11 -12.06 -11.54 0.89
N ASP A 12 -13.32 -11.94 1.04
CA ASP A 12 -13.77 -13.32 0.76
C ASP A 12 -13.72 -13.62 -0.76
N GLU A 13 -13.96 -12.60 -1.57
CA GLU A 13 -13.94 -12.70 -3.03
C GLU A 13 -12.55 -12.33 -3.58
N PRO A 14 -11.94 -13.16 -4.46
CA PRO A 14 -10.61 -12.87 -5.03
C PRO A 14 -10.57 -11.57 -5.83
N LEU A 15 -9.35 -11.06 -6.04
CA LEU A 15 -9.09 -9.89 -6.86
C LEU A 15 -9.57 -10.12 -8.32
N SER A 16 -10.44 -9.25 -8.82
CA SER A 16 -10.92 -9.30 -10.20
C SER A 16 -9.84 -8.84 -11.17
N ALA A 17 -9.96 -9.23 -12.45
CA ALA A 17 -9.01 -8.81 -13.48
C ALA A 17 -8.99 -7.27 -13.67
N ASP A 18 -10.16 -6.62 -13.60
CA ASP A 18 -10.27 -5.16 -13.67
C ASP A 18 -9.62 -4.46 -12.47
N GLU A 19 -9.84 -4.98 -11.25
CA GLU A 19 -9.21 -4.46 -10.02
C GLU A 19 -7.70 -4.61 -10.09
N ALA A 20 -7.21 -5.79 -10.48
CA ALA A 20 -5.79 -6.06 -10.64
C ALA A 20 -5.14 -5.12 -11.67
N ALA A 21 -5.79 -4.90 -12.81
CA ALA A 21 -5.31 -3.99 -13.85
C ALA A 21 -5.30 -2.54 -13.37
N ALA A 22 -6.34 -2.10 -12.64
CA ALA A 22 -6.40 -0.75 -12.08
C ALA A 22 -5.28 -0.51 -11.06
N ILE A 23 -5.03 -1.49 -10.18
CA ILE A 23 -3.94 -1.44 -9.20
C ILE A 23 -2.59 -1.40 -9.91
N ASP A 24 -2.37 -2.23 -10.92
CA ASP A 24 -1.13 -2.24 -11.70
C ASP A 24 -0.88 -0.89 -12.40
N ILE A 25 -1.92 -0.26 -12.95
CA ILE A 25 -1.84 1.08 -13.56
C ILE A 25 -1.45 2.13 -12.52
N VAL A 26 -2.05 2.08 -11.31
CA VAL A 26 -1.69 2.98 -10.21
C VAL A 26 -0.23 2.77 -9.82
N ILE A 27 0.17 1.54 -9.51
CA ILE A 27 1.55 1.21 -9.14
C ILE A 27 2.52 1.67 -10.23
N ALA A 28 2.27 1.34 -11.49
CA ALA A 28 3.12 1.74 -12.61
C ALA A 28 3.23 3.25 -12.76
N ARG A 29 2.14 4.00 -12.52
CA ARG A 29 2.16 5.47 -12.51
C ARG A 29 3.06 6.00 -11.40
N TYR A 30 2.91 5.48 -10.19
CA TYR A 30 3.71 5.91 -9.03
C TYR A 30 5.19 5.51 -9.18
N GLN A 31 5.48 4.32 -9.72
CA GLN A 31 6.83 3.81 -9.97
C GLN A 31 7.53 4.48 -11.18
N SER A 32 6.76 4.95 -12.16
CA SER A 32 7.32 5.65 -13.33
C SER A 32 7.69 7.11 -13.02
N ASP A 33 7.26 7.64 -11.87
CA ASP A 33 7.65 8.97 -11.43
C ASP A 33 9.14 8.98 -11.07
N PHE A 34 9.90 9.76 -11.85
CA PHE A 34 11.36 9.66 -11.90
C PHE A 34 12.02 10.08 -10.58
N GLU A 35 11.36 10.91 -9.78
CA GLU A 35 11.88 11.44 -8.51
C GLU A 35 11.92 10.36 -7.40
N TYR A 36 11.01 9.38 -7.46
CA TYR A 36 10.88 8.30 -6.48
C TYR A 36 11.27 6.93 -7.04
N ARG A 37 11.94 6.88 -8.19
CA ARG A 37 12.26 5.63 -8.89
C ARG A 37 13.21 4.72 -8.11
N GLU A 38 14.09 5.27 -7.28
CA GLU A 38 14.92 4.48 -6.35
C GLU A 38 14.09 3.96 -5.17
N ALA A 39 13.05 4.70 -4.76
CA ALA A 39 12.06 4.26 -3.79
C ALA A 39 11.00 3.31 -4.41
N ALA A 40 10.96 3.12 -5.73
CA ALA A 40 10.06 2.17 -6.38
C ALA A 40 10.38 0.72 -6.01
N ASP A 41 11.65 0.40 -5.76
CA ASP A 41 12.08 -0.90 -5.24
C ASP A 41 11.63 -1.12 -3.79
N ALA A 42 11.34 -0.03 -3.06
CA ALA A 42 10.79 -0.11 -1.72
C ALA A 42 9.40 -0.74 -1.72
N PHE A 43 8.57 -0.46 -2.73
CA PHE A 43 7.20 -0.94 -2.83
C PHE A 43 7.16 -2.38 -3.36
N THR A 44 6.97 -3.33 -2.46
CA THR A 44 6.88 -4.76 -2.78
C THR A 44 5.45 -5.25 -2.58
N VAL A 45 4.84 -5.78 -3.62
CA VAL A 45 3.59 -6.56 -3.52
C VAL A 45 3.94 -8.01 -3.26
N ASN A 46 3.47 -8.55 -2.15
CA ASN A 46 3.62 -9.96 -1.85
C ASN A 46 2.59 -10.76 -2.65
N PRO A 47 2.99 -11.86 -3.31
CA PRO A 47 2.05 -12.73 -4.01
C PRO A 47 1.03 -13.26 -3.02
N SER A 48 -0.26 -13.17 -3.37
CA SER A 48 -1.34 -13.67 -2.52
C SER A 48 -1.07 -15.14 -2.19
N ASP A 49 -1.00 -15.44 -0.89
CA ASP A 49 -0.71 -16.79 -0.42
C ASP A 49 -1.95 -17.66 -0.73
N PRO A 50 -1.85 -18.70 -1.59
CA PRO A 50 -3.02 -19.48 -1.98
C PRO A 50 -3.65 -20.27 -0.83
N ASN A 51 -2.99 -20.31 0.33
CA ASN A 51 -3.51 -20.89 1.57
C ASN A 51 -4.17 -19.85 2.50
N ALA A 52 -3.95 -18.56 2.26
CA ALA A 52 -4.63 -17.47 2.94
C ALA A 52 -5.85 -17.06 2.10
N SER A 53 -6.93 -17.83 2.23
CA SER A 53 -8.15 -17.70 1.40
C SER A 53 -8.82 -16.32 1.46
N GLU A 54 -8.35 -15.43 2.32
CA GLU A 54 -8.95 -14.11 2.56
C GLU A 54 -8.04 -12.96 2.15
N VAL A 55 -6.74 -13.16 1.85
CA VAL A 55 -5.82 -12.03 1.54
C VAL A 55 -5.73 -11.81 0.04
N ILE A 56 -6.37 -10.76 -0.45
CA ILE A 56 -6.41 -10.44 -1.89
C ILE A 56 -5.25 -9.55 -2.33
N PHE A 57 -4.70 -8.74 -1.44
CA PHE A 57 -3.59 -7.85 -1.72
C PHE A 57 -2.75 -7.65 -0.46
N SER A 58 -1.43 -7.75 -0.55
CA SER A 58 -0.55 -7.48 0.58
C SER A 58 0.83 -7.07 0.11
N GLY A 59 1.62 -6.48 1.00
CA GLY A 59 2.96 -6.05 0.66
C GLY A 59 3.60 -5.21 1.73
N THR A 60 4.78 -4.71 1.40
CA THR A 60 5.58 -3.86 2.28
C THR A 60 6.26 -2.76 1.50
N VAL A 61 6.40 -1.58 2.12
CA VAL A 61 7.21 -0.47 1.62
C VAL A 61 8.36 -0.22 2.58
N CYS A 62 9.61 -0.32 2.12
CA CYS A 62 10.80 -0.12 2.95
C CYS A 62 11.62 1.11 2.52
N LEU A 63 11.51 2.20 3.28
CA LEU A 63 12.08 3.51 2.95
C LEU A 63 13.14 3.95 3.98
N PRO A 64 14.09 4.82 3.60
CA PRO A 64 14.96 5.49 4.57
C PRO A 64 14.12 6.32 5.56
N ALA A 65 14.46 6.36 6.85
CA ALA A 65 13.67 7.14 7.82
C ALA A 65 13.77 8.66 7.63
N GLU A 66 14.78 9.14 6.91
CA GLU A 66 14.94 10.55 6.53
C GLU A 66 14.06 10.96 5.34
N ASP A 67 13.44 9.99 4.66
CA ASP A 67 12.66 10.15 3.44
C ASP A 67 11.15 10.23 3.72
N ALA A 68 10.74 11.26 4.48
CA ALA A 68 9.33 11.48 4.80
C ALA A 68 8.50 11.78 3.53
N GLU A 69 9.05 12.52 2.57
CA GLU A 69 8.37 12.85 1.30
C GLU A 69 8.02 11.58 0.51
N SER A 70 8.97 10.65 0.39
CA SER A 70 8.75 9.35 -0.23
C SER A 70 7.68 8.53 0.51
N ARG A 71 7.66 8.57 1.85
CA ARG A 71 6.64 7.87 2.65
C ARG A 71 5.24 8.39 2.34
N ASP A 72 5.06 9.71 2.39
CA ASP A 72 3.78 10.36 2.11
C ASP A 72 3.34 10.08 0.66
N TYR A 73 4.28 10.07 -0.29
CA TYR A 73 4.02 9.70 -1.69
C TYR A 73 3.50 8.26 -1.84
N TRP A 74 4.13 7.28 -1.18
CA TRP A 74 3.67 5.89 -1.20
C TRP A 74 2.35 5.68 -0.44
N MET A 75 2.04 6.53 0.54
CA MET A 75 0.74 6.52 1.20
C MET A 75 -0.39 7.03 0.32
N CYS A 76 -0.14 8.06 -0.50
CA CYS A 76 -1.09 8.47 -1.54
C CYS A 76 -1.37 7.29 -2.49
N CYS A 77 -0.34 6.56 -2.92
CA CYS A 77 -0.49 5.35 -3.73
C CYS A 77 -1.37 4.29 -3.02
N LEU A 78 -1.11 4.00 -1.74
CA LEU A 78 -1.94 3.06 -0.96
C LEU A 78 -3.38 3.54 -0.78
N THR A 79 -3.59 4.85 -0.68
CA THR A 79 -4.91 5.46 -0.59
C THR A 79 -5.68 5.27 -1.89
N ASP A 80 -5.05 5.49 -3.04
CA ASP A 80 -5.64 5.22 -4.36
C ASP A 80 -5.97 3.73 -4.54
N ILE A 81 -5.05 2.83 -4.18
CA ILE A 81 -5.27 1.38 -4.26
C ILE A 81 -6.43 0.95 -3.35
N ARG A 82 -6.49 1.47 -2.12
CA ARG A 82 -7.62 1.20 -1.23
C ARG A 82 -8.94 1.67 -1.82
N ARG A 83 -8.97 2.83 -2.46
CA ARG A 83 -10.20 3.33 -3.11
C ARG A 83 -10.65 2.44 -4.27
N ILE A 84 -9.75 1.70 -4.90
CA ILE A 84 -10.10 0.66 -5.89
C ILE A 84 -10.70 -0.57 -5.18
N LEU A 85 -10.15 -0.97 -4.04
CA LEU A 85 -10.62 -2.10 -3.23
C LEU A 85 -11.42 -1.62 -2.02
N GLU A 86 -12.48 -0.83 -2.27
CA GLU A 86 -13.30 -0.23 -1.21
C GLU A 86 -14.03 -1.27 -0.34
N ASP A 87 -14.33 -2.43 -0.92
CA ASP A 87 -15.04 -3.54 -0.27
C ASP A 87 -14.11 -4.45 0.55
N ALA A 88 -12.79 -4.23 0.49
CA ALA A 88 -11.82 -5.02 1.23
C ALA A 88 -11.57 -4.47 2.64
N ASP A 89 -11.31 -5.35 3.60
CA ASP A 89 -10.85 -4.99 4.94
C ASP A 89 -9.36 -4.70 4.92
N TRP A 90 -9.00 -3.44 5.13
CA TRP A 90 -7.63 -2.98 5.06
C TRP A 90 -6.98 -2.89 6.43
N THR A 91 -5.78 -3.45 6.55
CA THR A 91 -4.89 -3.21 7.70
C THR A 91 -3.57 -2.65 7.18
N VAL A 92 -3.23 -1.44 7.58
CA VAL A 92 -1.93 -0.81 7.29
C VAL A 92 -1.22 -0.52 8.60
N SER A 93 0.09 -0.77 8.64
CA SER A 93 0.91 -0.57 9.82
C SER A 93 2.27 0.00 9.44
N GLN A 94 2.77 0.94 10.23
CA GLN A 94 4.14 1.43 10.16
C GLN A 94 4.95 0.82 11.31
N GLY A 95 5.86 -0.10 10.98
CA GLY A 95 6.54 -0.93 11.99
C GLY A 95 5.52 -1.71 12.82
N ASP A 96 5.47 -1.44 14.12
CA ASP A 96 4.53 -2.04 15.07
C ASP A 96 3.25 -1.22 15.29
N THR A 97 3.12 -0.05 14.64
CA THR A 97 1.98 0.86 14.84
C THR A 97 0.96 0.70 13.71
N ALA A 98 -0.27 0.31 14.04
CA ALA A 98 -1.37 0.30 13.08
C ALA A 98 -1.78 1.74 12.75
N LEU A 99 -2.11 1.98 11.48
CA LEU A 99 -2.53 3.28 10.99
C LEU A 99 -4.05 3.33 10.88
N ASP A 100 -4.60 4.47 11.29
CA ASP A 100 -6.02 4.77 11.11
C ASP A 100 -6.30 5.23 9.69
N TRP A 101 -7.54 5.05 9.26
CA TRP A 101 -8.03 5.54 7.98
C TRP A 101 -9.10 6.59 8.18
N ASP A 102 -8.99 7.65 7.39
CA ASP A 102 -10.02 8.64 7.18
C ASP A 102 -10.55 8.56 5.74
N GLU A 103 -11.88 8.66 5.55
CA GLU A 103 -12.47 8.57 4.21
C GLU A 103 -12.15 9.77 3.31
N ASP A 104 -11.92 10.95 3.90
CA ASP A 104 -11.61 12.18 3.18
C ASP A 104 -10.10 12.30 2.93
N ASP A 105 -9.30 12.09 3.99
CA ASP A 105 -7.85 12.34 4.00
C ASP A 105 -7.02 11.10 3.61
N GLY A 106 -7.52 9.89 3.85
CA GLY A 106 -6.84 8.63 3.55
C GLY A 106 -6.12 8.02 4.76
N TRP A 107 -4.95 7.40 4.54
CA TRP A 107 -4.19 6.77 5.64
C TRP A 107 -3.51 7.81 6.52
N MET A 108 -3.91 7.85 7.79
CA MET A 108 -3.37 8.78 8.78
C MET A 108 -2.02 8.28 9.28
N LEU A 109 -0.99 9.11 9.11
CA LEU A 109 0.32 8.89 9.68
C LEU A 109 0.29 9.04 11.20
N PRO A 110 1.05 8.22 11.94
CA PRO A 110 1.16 8.40 13.36
C PRO A 110 1.94 9.69 13.63
N GLU A 111 1.45 10.51 14.55
CA GLU A 111 2.17 11.70 15.01
C GLU A 111 3.45 11.24 15.72
N THR A 112 4.60 11.43 15.07
CA THR A 112 5.93 11.09 15.61
C THR A 112 6.27 11.82 16.91
#